data_AF-A0A497SI64-F1
#
_entry.id   AF-A0A497SI64-F1
#
_cell.length_a   1.000
_cell.length_b   1.000
_cell.length_c   1.000
_cell.angle_alpha   90.00
_cell.angle_beta   90.00
_cell.angle_gamma   90.00
#
_symmetry.space_group_name_H-M   'P 1'
#
loop_
_entity.id
_entity.type
_entity.pdbx_description
1 polymer ?
#
loop_
_entity_poly.entity_id
_entity_poly.type
_entity_poly.pdbx_seq_one_letter_code
_entity_poly.pdbx_strand_id
1 'polypeptide(L)'
;IIKSLNILKDWSNRKEARTTIVPGLIDKKEDIVEIAKIVNDFCFDYYTLQQFRPENTLDPSYEEINSPNLEVMQELGKTAKMYLPNTEVRIVTQENGFEKIK
;
A
#
# COMPACT_ATOMS: atom_id res chain seq x y z
N ILE A 1 -14.93 -5.00 6.75
CA ILE A 1 -14.28 -3.93 5.97
C ILE A 1 -15.26 -3.16 5.08
N ILE A 2 -16.02 -3.80 4.17
CA ILE A 2 -16.91 -3.07 3.23
C ILE A 2 -17.88 -2.08 3.89
N LYS A 3 -18.50 -2.43 5.02
CA LYS A 3 -19.39 -1.51 5.76
C LYS A 3 -18.69 -0.20 6.15
N SER A 4 -17.45 -0.30 6.64
CA SER A 4 -16.64 0.87 7.00
C SER A 4 -16.22 1.68 5.77
N LEU A 5 -15.89 1.02 4.66
CA LEU A 5 -15.55 1.70 3.40
C LEU A 5 -16.74 2.46 2.80
N ASN A 6 -17.96 1.91 2.92
CA ASN A 6 -19.18 2.60 2.50
C ASN A 6 -19.40 3.90 3.29
N ILE A 7 -19.13 3.91 4.60
CA ILE A 7 -19.21 5.15 5.41
C ILE A 7 -18.17 6.18 4.91
N LEU A 8 -16.97 5.74 4.55
CA LEU A 8 -15.91 6.61 4.02
C LEU A 8 -16.19 7.12 2.60
N LYS A 9 -17.18 6.57 1.90
CA LYS A 9 -17.56 7.05 0.57
C LYS A 9 -18.19 8.44 0.62
N ASP A 10 -18.97 8.70 1.66
CA ASP A 10 -19.65 9.98 1.90
C ASP A 10 -18.79 10.97 2.70
N TRP A 11 -17.58 10.57 3.10
CA TRP A 11 -16.65 11.42 3.82
C TRP A 11 -16.04 12.48 2.88
N SER A 12 -16.23 13.75 3.23
CA SER A 12 -15.85 14.89 2.38
C SER A 12 -14.40 15.37 2.56
N ASN A 13 -13.68 14.88 3.57
CA ASN A 13 -12.27 15.24 3.75
C ASN A 13 -11.36 14.20 3.12
N ARG A 14 -10.06 14.52 3.08
CA ARG A 14 -9.05 13.63 2.50
C ARG A 14 -8.95 12.31 3.28
N LYS A 15 -8.81 11.21 2.56
CA LYS A 15 -8.68 9.85 3.11
C LYS A 15 -7.50 9.11 2.50
N GLU A 16 -6.82 8.34 3.33
CA GLU A 16 -5.67 7.52 2.95
C GLU A 16 -6.01 6.03 3.14
N ALA A 17 -5.70 5.25 2.11
CA ALA A 17 -5.54 3.81 2.22
C ALA A 17 -4.05 3.50 2.40
N ARG A 18 -3.72 2.51 3.24
CA ARG A 18 -2.35 2.12 3.51
C ARG A 18 -2.23 0.60 3.55
N THR A 19 -1.24 0.07 2.84
CA THR A 19 -0.96 -1.36 2.75
C THR A 19 0.49 -1.61 3.12
N THR A 20 0.75 -2.54 4.04
CA THR A 20 2.11 -3.00 4.33
C THR A 20 2.48 -4.12 3.37
N ILE A 21 3.62 -3.99 2.68
CA ILE A 21 4.12 -4.97 1.71
C ILE A 21 4.91 -6.03 2.46
N VAL A 22 4.27 -7.16 2.78
CA VAL A 22 4.87 -8.27 3.53
C VAL A 22 5.18 -9.41 2.56
N PRO A 23 6.46 -9.79 2.37
CA PRO A 23 6.84 -10.89 1.49
C PRO A 23 6.10 -12.19 1.83
N GLY A 24 5.58 -12.87 0.80
CA GLY A 24 4.79 -14.09 0.95
C GLY A 24 3.32 -13.89 1.36
N LEU A 25 2.89 -12.66 1.69
CA LEU A 25 1.49 -12.33 1.99
C LEU A 25 0.91 -11.31 1.00
N ILE A 26 1.50 -10.12 0.92
CA ILE A 26 1.07 -9.01 0.06
C ILE A 26 2.33 -8.42 -0.57
N ASP A 27 2.81 -9.07 -1.62
CA ASP A 27 4.06 -8.72 -2.31
C ASP A 27 3.99 -8.88 -3.83
N LYS A 28 2.87 -9.37 -4.36
CA LYS A 28 2.69 -9.57 -5.80
C LYS A 28 1.93 -8.41 -6.42
N LYS A 29 2.17 -8.19 -7.72
CA LYS A 29 1.47 -7.15 -8.49
C LYS A 29 -0.03 -7.36 -8.48
N GLU A 30 -0.48 -8.60 -8.57
CA GLU A 30 -1.90 -8.96 -8.59
C GLU A 30 -2.60 -8.51 -7.31
N ASP A 31 -1.98 -8.71 -6.15
CA ASP A 31 -2.50 -8.24 -4.85
C ASP A 31 -2.67 -6.71 -4.85
N ILE A 32 -1.66 -6.00 -5.37
CA ILE A 32 -1.67 -4.54 -5.45
C ILE A 32 -2.73 -4.03 -6.42
N VAL A 33 -2.95 -4.73 -7.53
CA VAL A 33 -4.01 -4.38 -8.50
C VAL A 33 -5.38 -4.52 -7.87
N GLU A 34 -5.66 -5.62 -7.18
CA GLU A 34 -6.96 -5.81 -6.52
C GLU A 34 -7.21 -4.79 -5.43
N ILE A 35 -6.20 -4.46 -4.62
CA ILE A 35 -6.32 -3.40 -3.62
C ILE A 35 -6.48 -2.03 -4.28
N ALA A 36 -5.75 -1.73 -5.35
CA ALA A 36 -5.86 -0.46 -6.07
C ALA A 36 -7.27 -0.24 -6.66
N LYS A 37 -7.94 -1.30 -7.14
CA LYS A 37 -9.35 -1.23 -7.55
C LYS A 37 -10.26 -0.81 -6.39
N ILE A 38 -10.06 -1.39 -5.20
CA ILE A 38 -10.81 -1.01 -3.99
C ILE A 38 -10.55 0.46 -3.64
N VAL A 39 -9.28 0.88 -3.64
CA VAL A 39 -8.89 2.27 -3.38
C VAL A 39 -9.60 3.23 -4.35
N ASN A 40 -9.68 2.86 -5.62
CA ASN A 40 -10.39 3.64 -6.64
C ASN A 40 -11.91 3.68 -6.40
N ASP A 41 -12.55 2.54 -6.13
CA ASP A 41 -14.00 2.41 -5.96
C ASP A 41 -14.56 3.22 -4.78
N PHE A 42 -13.72 3.45 -3.76
CA PHE A 42 -14.03 4.25 -2.59
C PHE A 42 -13.42 5.66 -2.65
N CYS A 43 -12.84 6.06 -3.78
CA CYS A 43 -12.34 7.39 -4.08
C CYS A 43 -11.29 7.93 -3.09
N PHE A 44 -10.31 7.11 -2.69
CA PHE A 44 -9.26 7.57 -1.77
C PHE A 44 -8.32 8.60 -2.42
N ASP A 45 -7.93 9.62 -1.66
CA ASP A 45 -7.00 10.67 -2.13
C ASP A 45 -5.55 10.19 -2.14
N TYR A 46 -5.22 9.32 -1.19
CA TYR A 46 -3.87 8.79 -0.99
C TYR A 46 -3.88 7.27 -0.91
N TYR A 47 -2.90 6.65 -1.57
CA TYR A 47 -2.59 5.24 -1.36
C TYR A 47 -1.10 5.06 -1.05
N THR A 48 -0.80 4.60 0.17
CA THR A 48 0.57 4.44 0.65
C THR A 48 0.93 2.98 0.79
N LEU A 49 1.96 2.53 0.06
CA LEU A 49 2.60 1.24 0.27
C LEU A 49 3.72 1.39 1.30
N GLN A 50 3.59 0.70 2.42
CA GLN A 50 4.55 0.74 3.51
C GLN A 50 5.44 -0.50 3.45
N GLN A 51 6.76 -0.30 3.45
CA GLN A 51 7.71 -1.40 3.51
C GLN A 51 7.53 -2.16 4.83
N PHE A 52 7.50 -3.49 4.75
CA PHE A 52 7.48 -4.33 5.94
C PHE A 52 8.78 -4.19 6.74
N ARG A 53 8.65 -4.21 8.07
CA ARG A 53 9.77 -4.19 9.01
C ARG A 53 9.74 -5.51 9.80
N PRO A 54 10.77 -6.36 9.69
CA PRO A 54 10.83 -7.65 10.37
C PRO A 54 11.26 -7.49 11.83
N GLU A 55 10.56 -6.63 12.57
CA GLU A 55 10.85 -6.34 13.98
C GLU A 55 9.56 -6.39 14.79
N ASN A 56 9.58 -7.07 15.94
CA ASN A 56 8.43 -7.17 16.86
C ASN A 56 7.17 -7.68 16.15
N THR A 57 7.32 -8.73 15.36
CA THR A 57 6.23 -9.28 14.56
C THR A 57 5.28 -10.12 15.42
N LEU A 58 4.02 -10.23 15.00
CA LEU A 58 3.03 -11.03 15.74
C LEU A 58 3.37 -12.53 15.70
N ASP A 59 3.80 -13.00 14.53
CA ASP A 59 4.36 -14.34 14.35
C ASP A 59 5.89 -14.18 14.22
N PRO A 60 6.67 -14.62 15.22
CA PRO A 60 8.13 -14.44 15.24
C PRO A 60 8.86 -14.97 14.00
N SER A 61 8.28 -15.90 13.26
CA SER A 61 8.89 -16.39 12.01
C SER A 61 9.04 -15.30 10.93
N TYR A 62 8.29 -14.21 11.03
CA TYR A 62 8.36 -13.07 10.13
C TYR A 62 9.55 -12.14 10.43
N GLU A 63 10.21 -12.28 11.59
CA GLU A 63 11.45 -11.54 11.90
C GLU A 63 12.63 -12.03 11.06
N GLU A 64 12.55 -13.26 10.54
CA GLU A 64 13.55 -13.85 9.65
C GLU A 64 13.31 -13.51 8.16
N ILE A 65 12.20 -12.83 7.84
CA ILE A 65 11.86 -12.44 6.46
C ILE A 65 12.50 -11.10 6.11
N ASN A 66 13.27 -11.06 5.03
CA ASN A 66 13.86 -9.82 4.54
C ASN A 66 12.80 -8.81 4.09
N SER A 67 12.94 -7.54 4.50
CA SER A 67 12.13 -6.44 3.96
C SER A 67 12.22 -6.37 2.43
N PRO A 68 11.12 -6.01 1.72
CA PRO A 68 11.18 -5.71 0.30
C PRO A 68 12.17 -4.58 0.05
N ASN A 69 13.03 -4.69 -0.96
CA ASN A 69 13.96 -3.62 -1.30
C ASN A 69 13.24 -2.43 -1.98
N LEU A 70 13.94 -1.30 -2.13
CA LEU A 70 13.38 -0.08 -2.71
C LEU A 70 12.83 -0.30 -4.14
N GLU A 71 13.52 -1.09 -4.95
CA GLU A 71 13.14 -1.35 -6.35
C GLU A 71 11.80 -2.07 -6.44
N VAL A 72 11.60 -3.10 -5.61
CA VAL A 72 10.32 -3.81 -5.47
C VAL A 72 9.22 -2.85 -5.02
N MET A 73 9.50 -2.03 -4.01
CA MET A 73 8.52 -1.04 -3.51
C MET A 73 8.10 -0.05 -4.61
N GLN A 74 9.05 0.47 -5.38
CA GLN A 74 8.79 1.36 -6.50
C GLN A 74 8.01 0.68 -7.63
N GLU A 75 8.31 -0.59 -7.93
CA GLU A 75 7.61 -1.37 -8.95
C GLU A 75 6.14 -1.62 -8.57
N LEU A 76 5.88 -2.01 -7.32
CA LEU A 76 4.53 -2.16 -6.79
C LEU A 76 3.79 -0.82 -6.75
N GLY A 77 4.47 0.26 -6.37
CA GLY A 77 3.92 1.62 -6.38
C GLY A 77 3.50 2.06 -7.78
N LYS A 78 4.35 1.85 -8.80
CA LYS A 78 4.01 2.11 -10.21
C LYS A 78 2.84 1.25 -10.68
N THR A 79 2.80 -0.01 -10.23
CA THR A 79 1.68 -0.92 -10.51
C THR A 79 0.37 -0.35 -9.99
N ALA A 80 0.32 0.08 -8.73
CA ALA A 80 -0.86 0.74 -8.17
C ALA A 80 -1.22 2.02 -8.95
N LYS A 81 -0.22 2.84 -9.30
CA LYS A 81 -0.44 4.13 -9.97
C LYS A 81 -1.12 3.99 -11.34
N MET A 82 -0.86 2.91 -12.08
CA MET A 82 -1.54 2.62 -13.36
C MET A 82 -3.06 2.49 -13.22
N TYR A 83 -3.56 2.05 -12.05
CA TYR A 83 -4.99 1.89 -11.78
C TYR A 83 -5.60 3.07 -11.01
N LEU A 84 -4.77 4.03 -10.63
CA LEU A 84 -5.10 5.12 -9.71
C LEU A 84 -4.72 6.49 -10.29
N PRO A 85 -5.34 6.91 -11.41
CA PRO A 85 -4.99 8.17 -12.09
C PRO A 85 -5.21 9.38 -11.17
N ASN A 86 -6.30 9.36 -10.39
CA ASN A 86 -6.75 10.49 -9.56
C ASN A 86 -6.27 10.41 -8.09
N THR A 87 -5.61 9.32 -7.70
CA THR A 87 -5.09 9.11 -6.35
C THR A 87 -3.58 9.34 -6.35
N GLU A 88 -3.08 10.00 -5.31
CA GLU A 88 -1.63 10.13 -5.10
C GLU A 88 -1.08 8.85 -4.46
N VAL A 89 -0.25 8.14 -5.23
CA VAL A 89 0.39 6.91 -4.79
C VAL A 89 1.76 7.21 -4.19
N ARG A 90 2.05 6.58 -3.05
CA ARG A 90 3.24 6.82 -2.23
C ARG A 90 3.84 5.49 -1.82
N ILE A 91 5.16 5.48 -1.62
CA ILE A 91 5.85 4.41 -0.91
C ILE A 91 6.53 5.00 0.32
N VAL A 92 6.62 4.21 1.39
CA VAL A 92 7.39 4.54 2.58
C VAL A 92 8.37 3.41 2.86
N THR A 93 9.66 3.68 2.75
CA THR A 93 10.74 2.74 3.05
C THR A 93 11.55 3.19 4.26
N GLN A 94 12.32 2.28 4.84
CA GLN A 94 13.21 2.56 5.96
C GLN A 94 14.38 3.45 5.54
N GLU A 95 14.88 3.23 4.33
CA GLU A 95 16.08 3.89 3.81
C GLU A 95 15.79 5.32 3.36
N ASN A 96 14.66 5.52 2.66
CA ASN A 96 14.36 6.79 1.99
C ASN A 96 13.18 7.54 2.61
N GLY A 97 12.48 6.92 3.58
CA GLY A 97 11.26 7.49 4.14
C GLY A 97 10.19 7.60 3.07
N PHE A 98 9.61 8.80 2.93
CA PHE A 98 8.50 9.05 2.02
C PHE A 98 8.95 9.30 0.58
N GLU A 99 8.35 8.59 -0.38
CA GLU A 99 8.53 8.83 -1.81
C GLU A 99 7.17 8.84 -2.53
N LYS A 100 6.94 9.85 -3.37
CA LYS A 100 5.76 9.94 -4.23
C LYS A 100 6.02 9.26 -5.57
N ILE A 101 5.13 8.34 -5.95
CA ILE A 101 5.17 7.67 -7.25
C ILE A 101 4.52 8.56 -8.31
N LYS A 102 5.23 8.75 -9.42
CA LYS A 102 4.76 9.51 -10.59
C LYS A 102 4.02 8.61 -11.56
#